data_AF-A0A8J9RG55-F1
#
_entry.id   AF-A0A8J9RG55-F1
#
_cell.length_a   1.000
_cell.length_b   1.000
_cell.length_c   1.000
_cell.angle_alpha   90.00
_cell.angle_beta   90.00
_cell.angle_gamma   90.00
#
_symmetry.space_group_name_H-M   'P 1'
#
loop_
_entity.id
_entity.type
_entity.pdbx_description
1 polymer ?
#
loop_
_entity_poly.entity_id
_entity_poly.type
_entity_poly.pdbx_seq_one_letter_code
_entity_poly.pdbx_strand_id
1 'polypeptide(L)'
;MQSVVGLSADAARTSRPFTTHKAFSQPFARRQRSQFVTCHAGSHNIVAHEHVIRRRQLLHLAATASVGTFWPLTASAESSDARQALLDAIAAKKGDDDVIAALRKLAEQNPTPSPAKSPTIYGKWKLLWASSNAEVSRVLKLPIPAKSTQLLGKDFVGDEGRGANLIDIGNGTVVVRLSSAAVPDEKDDTTVLIGPPFYLEAKVAGFNIPIQDTQPGGGRKSILGNEINYFRQLYVENSGKPGDLRVSEVYAGDPAVKGSIFVHERM
;
A
#
# COMPACT_ATOMS: atom_id res chain seq x y z
N MET A 1 3.57 18.00 -70.46
CA MET A 1 4.00 18.48 -69.13
C MET A 1 5.34 17.83 -68.81
N GLN A 2 6.27 18.64 -68.32
CA GLN A 2 7.73 18.44 -68.34
C GLN A 2 8.27 17.48 -67.27
N SER A 3 9.37 16.82 -67.65
CA SER A 3 10.60 16.45 -66.91
C SER A 3 10.57 15.77 -65.53
N VAL A 4 10.96 14.50 -65.54
CA VAL A 4 12.15 13.87 -64.89
C VAL A 4 12.98 14.76 -63.96
N VAL A 5 13.23 14.32 -62.70
CA VAL A 5 14.57 14.13 -62.07
C VAL A 5 14.42 13.18 -60.87
N GLY A 6 15.11 12.04 -60.91
CA GLY A 6 15.47 11.25 -59.73
C GLY A 6 16.92 11.54 -59.35
N LEU A 7 17.22 11.60 -58.05
CA LEU A 7 18.57 11.72 -57.52
C LEU A 7 18.74 10.83 -56.29
N SER A 8 19.67 9.89 -56.44
CA SER A 8 20.35 9.09 -55.43
C SER A 8 21.41 9.95 -54.71
N ALA A 9 21.68 9.66 -53.43
CA ALA A 9 23.01 9.87 -52.85
C ALA A 9 23.18 9.14 -51.49
N ASP A 10 24.15 8.21 -51.50
CA ASP A 10 24.92 7.71 -50.38
C ASP A 10 25.50 8.81 -49.47
N ALA A 11 25.62 8.54 -48.16
CA ALA A 11 26.68 9.13 -47.34
C ALA A 11 26.99 8.33 -46.04
N ALA A 12 28.08 7.57 -46.10
CA ALA A 12 29.22 7.60 -45.17
C ALA A 12 29.01 7.46 -43.64
N ARG A 13 29.18 6.21 -43.21
CA ARG A 13 30.08 5.73 -42.13
C ARG A 13 31.09 6.76 -41.58
N THR A 14 31.04 7.05 -40.27
CA THR A 14 32.20 7.51 -39.49
C THR A 14 32.29 6.77 -38.15
N SER A 15 33.34 5.94 -38.06
CA SER A 15 33.81 5.22 -36.88
C SER A 15 34.48 6.18 -35.89
N ARG A 16 34.13 6.11 -34.61
CA ARG A 16 34.89 6.78 -33.53
C ARG A 16 35.87 5.80 -32.87
N PRO A 17 37.11 6.23 -32.58
CA PRO A 17 38.13 5.38 -31.98
C PRO A 17 37.94 5.18 -30.48
N PHE A 18 38.24 3.97 -30.03
CA PHE A 18 38.52 3.59 -28.66
C PHE A 18 39.84 4.24 -28.20
N THR A 19 39.81 4.90 -27.04
CA THR A 19 41.03 5.29 -26.33
C THR A 19 41.05 4.66 -24.95
N THR A 20 41.86 3.62 -24.81
CA THR A 20 42.33 3.03 -23.55
C THR A 20 43.23 3.99 -22.80
N HIS A 21 42.97 4.23 -21.51
CA HIS A 21 44.00 4.70 -20.58
C HIS A 21 44.03 3.89 -19.27
N LYS A 22 45.24 3.36 -19.08
CA LYS A 22 45.92 2.71 -17.95
C LYS A 22 45.42 3.03 -16.53
N ALA A 23 45.21 1.94 -15.80
CA ALA A 23 45.77 1.59 -14.50
C ALA A 23 46.49 2.69 -13.70
N PHE A 24 45.97 2.97 -12.50
CA PHE A 24 46.76 3.41 -11.36
C PHE A 24 46.45 2.50 -10.17
N SER A 25 47.44 1.68 -9.82
CA SER A 25 47.50 0.95 -8.56
C SER A 25 48.03 1.89 -7.49
N GLN A 26 47.44 1.89 -6.29
CA GLN A 26 48.22 1.89 -5.05
C GLN A 26 47.46 1.19 -3.91
N PRO A 27 48.16 0.40 -3.07
CA PRO A 27 47.59 -0.31 -1.93
C PRO A 27 47.77 0.53 -0.66
N PHE A 28 46.82 0.53 0.26
CA PHE A 28 47.17 0.73 1.67
C PHE A 28 46.16 0.07 2.61
N ALA A 29 46.70 -0.87 3.39
CA ALA A 29 46.04 -1.65 4.40
C ALA A 29 45.56 -0.80 5.58
N ARG A 30 44.44 -1.19 6.20
CA ARG A 30 44.34 -1.19 7.68
C ARG A 30 43.18 -2.04 8.22
N ARG A 31 43.62 -3.13 8.85
CA ARG A 31 43.11 -3.76 10.09
C ARG A 31 41.63 -4.16 10.17
N GLN A 32 41.45 -5.47 9.96
CA GLN A 32 40.55 -6.30 10.73
C GLN A 32 40.72 -6.08 12.24
N ARG A 33 39.60 -5.89 12.95
CA ARG A 33 39.40 -6.46 14.28
C ARG A 33 38.05 -7.14 14.30
N SER A 34 38.10 -8.43 14.03
CA SER A 34 37.09 -9.39 14.42
C SER A 34 37.23 -9.58 15.93
N GLN A 35 36.18 -9.27 16.71
CA GLN A 35 36.03 -9.83 18.04
C GLN A 35 34.79 -10.71 18.02
N PHE A 36 35.07 -12.00 17.85
CA PHE A 36 34.24 -13.08 18.35
C PHE A 36 34.13 -12.93 19.87
N VAL A 37 32.91 -12.90 20.39
CA VAL A 37 32.63 -13.33 21.76
C VAL A 37 31.56 -14.41 21.68
N THR A 38 31.95 -15.54 22.23
CA THR A 38 31.26 -16.81 22.33
C THR A 38 30.10 -16.80 23.31
N CYS A 39 29.03 -17.50 22.90
CA CYS A 39 28.15 -18.39 23.63
C CYS A 39 28.06 -18.27 25.17
N HIS A 40 26.84 -18.04 25.67
CA HIS A 40 26.38 -18.62 26.93
C HIS A 40 25.16 -19.50 26.67
N ALA A 41 25.39 -20.80 26.87
CA ALA A 41 24.37 -21.82 26.96
C ALA A 41 23.71 -21.72 28.35
N GLY A 42 22.41 -21.48 28.38
CA GLY A 42 21.58 -21.57 29.57
C GLY A 42 20.53 -22.65 29.36
N SER A 43 20.87 -23.87 29.77
CA SER A 43 19.98 -25.03 29.86
C SER A 43 19.07 -24.88 31.09
N HIS A 44 17.75 -24.92 30.92
CA HIS A 44 16.85 -25.48 31.93
C HIS A 44 15.73 -26.27 31.26
N ASN A 45 15.71 -27.54 31.63
CA ASN A 45 14.71 -28.56 31.32
C ASN A 45 13.41 -28.35 32.12
N ILE A 46 12.50 -29.30 31.91
CA ILE A 46 11.35 -29.72 32.76
C ILE A 46 10.12 -28.79 32.60
N VAL A 47 8.87 -29.23 32.37
CA VAL A 47 8.18 -30.49 32.69
C VAL A 47 7.04 -30.71 31.68
N ALA A 48 6.80 -31.98 31.35
CA ALA A 48 5.63 -32.48 30.65
C ALA A 48 4.31 -32.14 31.36
N HIS A 49 3.22 -32.05 30.60
CA HIS A 49 1.98 -32.68 31.02
C HIS A 49 1.13 -33.05 29.79
N GLU A 50 1.14 -34.34 29.51
CA GLU A 50 0.07 -35.00 28.77
C GLU A 50 -1.24 -34.85 29.56
N HIS A 51 -2.33 -34.53 28.86
CA HIS A 51 -3.66 -34.99 29.25
C HIS A 51 -4.38 -35.50 28.01
N VAL A 52 -4.26 -36.81 27.83
CA VAL A 52 -5.17 -37.66 27.06
C VAL A 52 -6.43 -37.88 27.91
N ILE A 53 -7.61 -37.87 27.28
CA ILE A 53 -8.83 -38.68 27.51
C ILE A 53 -9.98 -37.94 26.80
N ARG A 54 -10.35 -38.36 25.58
CA ARG A 54 -11.33 -39.41 25.22
C ARG A 54 -12.81 -39.00 25.34
N ARG A 55 -13.45 -39.02 24.16
CA ARG A 55 -14.75 -39.63 23.83
C ARG A 55 -16.01 -39.08 24.52
N ARG A 56 -16.97 -38.64 23.72
CA ARG A 56 -18.29 -39.29 23.46
C ARG A 56 -19.06 -38.47 22.40
N GLN A 57 -19.43 -39.13 21.28
CA GLN A 57 -20.80 -39.56 20.92
C GLN A 57 -21.61 -38.42 20.26
N LEU A 58 -21.84 -38.52 18.94
CA LEU A 58 -22.94 -39.21 18.24
C LEU A 58 -24.22 -38.36 18.14
N LEU A 59 -24.61 -38.13 16.89
CA LEU A 59 -25.97 -38.06 16.34
C LEU A 59 -26.97 -37.11 17.01
N HIS A 60 -27.45 -36.14 16.24
CA HIS A 60 -28.86 -36.17 15.82
C HIS A 60 -29.05 -35.53 14.45
N LEU A 61 -29.61 -36.32 13.54
CA LEU A 61 -30.40 -35.88 12.39
C LEU A 61 -31.58 -35.06 12.91
N ALA A 62 -31.80 -33.88 12.33
CA ALA A 62 -33.12 -33.28 12.23
C ALA A 62 -33.22 -32.56 10.88
N ALA A 63 -33.85 -33.24 9.93
CA ALA A 63 -34.34 -32.63 8.71
C ALA A 63 -35.67 -31.94 9.05
N THR A 64 -35.67 -30.61 9.13
CA THR A 64 -36.88 -29.80 9.13
C THR A 64 -36.95 -29.04 7.82
N ALA A 65 -37.88 -29.48 6.97
CA ALA A 65 -38.30 -28.75 5.79
C ALA A 65 -39.08 -27.51 6.24
N SER A 66 -38.52 -26.32 5.98
CA SER A 66 -39.20 -25.04 6.16
C SER A 66 -39.76 -24.59 4.82
N VAL A 67 -41.10 -24.60 4.74
CA VAL A 67 -41.90 -23.96 3.70
C VAL A 67 -41.66 -22.45 3.73
N GLY A 68 -41.72 -21.84 2.55
CA GLY A 68 -41.17 -20.52 2.27
C GLY A 68 -41.71 -19.37 3.11
N THR A 69 -40.79 -18.43 3.32
CA THR A 69 -41.12 -17.01 3.50
C THR A 69 -40.21 -16.27 2.53
N PHE A 70 -40.78 -15.79 1.43
CA PHE A 70 -40.16 -14.80 0.56
C PHE A 70 -39.98 -13.54 1.41
N TRP A 71 -38.77 -13.32 1.93
CA TRP A 71 -38.40 -12.01 2.47
C TRP A 71 -38.16 -11.07 1.29
N PRO A 72 -38.77 -9.87 1.29
CA PRO A 72 -38.29 -8.82 0.41
C PRO A 72 -36.85 -8.49 0.83
N LEU A 73 -35.95 -8.47 -0.15
CA LEU A 73 -34.60 -7.93 -0.01
C LEU A 73 -34.72 -6.42 0.30
N THR A 74 -34.96 -6.05 1.55
CA THR A 74 -34.76 -4.69 2.04
C THR A 74 -33.34 -4.55 2.59
N ALA A 75 -32.36 -4.83 1.75
CA ALA A 75 -30.96 -4.50 2.02
C ALA A 75 -30.66 -3.16 1.32
N SER A 76 -31.01 -2.03 1.96
CA SER A 76 -30.61 -0.73 1.39
C SER A 76 -30.71 0.48 2.34
N ALA A 77 -31.49 0.44 3.42
CA ALA A 77 -31.68 1.63 4.26
C ALA A 77 -30.59 1.82 5.34
N GLU A 78 -30.19 0.75 6.04
CA GLU A 78 -29.22 0.86 7.15
C GLU A 78 -27.78 1.12 6.69
N SER A 79 -27.41 0.72 5.47
CA SER A 79 -26.06 0.96 4.94
C SER A 79 -25.80 2.44 4.64
N SER A 80 -26.85 3.17 4.24
CA SER A 80 -26.75 4.61 4.01
C SER A 80 -26.53 5.38 5.31
N ASP A 81 -27.06 4.91 6.43
CA ASP A 81 -26.99 5.62 7.71
C ASP A 81 -25.59 5.53 8.34
N ALA A 82 -24.99 4.33 8.38
CA ALA A 82 -23.63 4.15 8.90
C ALA A 82 -22.58 4.89 8.04
N ARG A 83 -22.75 4.86 6.72
CA ARG A 83 -21.90 5.60 5.78
C ARG A 83 -21.99 7.11 6.03
N GLN A 84 -23.20 7.65 6.13
CA GLN A 84 -23.40 9.08 6.35
C GLN A 84 -22.87 9.51 7.72
N ALA A 85 -23.10 8.72 8.78
CA ALA A 85 -22.59 8.99 10.12
C ALA A 85 -21.06 9.10 10.15
N LEU A 86 -20.35 8.25 9.40
CA LEU A 86 -18.90 8.35 9.24
C LEU A 86 -18.48 9.66 8.57
N LEU A 87 -19.10 9.98 7.43
CA LEU A 87 -18.78 11.19 6.67
C LEU A 87 -19.08 12.46 7.48
N ASP A 88 -20.18 12.47 8.22
CA ASP A 88 -20.54 13.57 9.11
C ASP A 88 -19.55 13.72 10.26
N ALA A 89 -19.07 12.62 10.85
CA ALA A 89 -18.04 12.64 11.88
C ALA A 89 -16.72 13.23 11.35
N ILE A 90 -16.31 12.85 10.13
CA ILE A 90 -15.11 13.38 9.46
C ILE A 90 -15.30 14.87 9.14
N ALA A 91 -16.43 15.25 8.53
CA ALA A 91 -16.72 16.63 8.14
C ALA A 91 -16.80 17.58 9.35
N ALA A 92 -17.37 17.11 10.45
CA ALA A 92 -17.43 17.83 11.72
C ALA A 92 -16.09 17.83 12.49
N LYS A 93 -15.05 17.15 11.99
CA LYS A 93 -13.73 17.01 12.63
C LYS A 93 -13.83 16.50 14.07
N LYS A 94 -14.66 15.47 14.28
CA LYS A 94 -14.75 14.79 15.58
C LYS A 94 -13.43 14.09 15.93
N GLY A 95 -13.28 13.73 17.21
CA GLY A 95 -12.10 13.00 17.68
C GLY A 95 -12.01 11.59 17.12
N ASP A 96 -10.83 10.98 17.22
CA ASP A 96 -10.56 9.63 16.69
C ASP A 96 -11.57 8.58 17.19
N ASP A 97 -11.96 8.64 18.46
CA ASP A 97 -12.89 7.67 19.05
C ASP A 97 -14.28 7.69 18.38
N ASP A 98 -14.80 8.87 18.06
CA ASP A 98 -16.09 9.03 17.37
C ASP A 98 -16.03 8.49 15.94
N VAL A 99 -14.93 8.79 15.22
CA VAL A 99 -14.72 8.32 13.85
C VAL A 99 -14.54 6.80 13.84
N ILE A 100 -13.75 6.24 14.76
CA ILE A 100 -13.53 4.80 14.89
C ILE A 100 -14.83 4.08 15.26
N ALA A 101 -15.67 4.65 16.13
CA ALA A 101 -16.97 4.09 16.46
C ALA A 101 -17.89 4.02 15.23
N ALA A 102 -17.92 5.06 14.39
CA ALA A 102 -18.67 5.05 13.14
C ALA A 102 -18.09 4.04 12.14
N LEU A 103 -16.76 3.93 12.04
CA LEU A 103 -16.08 2.96 11.16
C LEU A 103 -16.42 1.51 11.51
N ARG A 104 -16.48 1.17 12.81
CA ARG A 104 -16.83 -0.19 13.24
C ARG A 104 -18.23 -0.59 12.77
N LYS A 105 -19.21 0.30 12.95
CA LYS A 105 -20.58 0.10 12.44
C LYS A 105 -20.63 -0.08 10.93
N LEU A 106 -19.85 0.72 10.19
CA LEU A 106 -19.76 0.60 8.74
C LEU A 106 -19.11 -0.73 8.30
N ALA A 107 -18.05 -1.15 8.98
CA ALA A 107 -17.33 -2.38 8.66
C ALA A 107 -18.18 -3.65 8.84
N GLU A 108 -19.12 -3.66 9.78
CA GLU A 108 -20.10 -4.75 9.97
C GLU A 108 -20.99 -4.97 8.73
N GLN A 109 -21.14 -3.95 7.90
CA GLN A 109 -21.98 -3.94 6.70
C GLN A 109 -21.16 -4.11 5.40
N ASN A 110 -19.87 -4.44 5.50
CA ASN A 110 -18.95 -4.45 4.36
C ASN A 110 -19.53 -5.18 3.14
N PRO A 111 -19.79 -4.48 2.02
CA PRO A 111 -20.45 -5.07 0.86
C PRO A 111 -19.51 -5.94 0.02
N THR A 112 -18.21 -6.00 0.35
CA THR A 112 -17.21 -6.77 -0.39
C THR A 112 -16.63 -7.90 0.47
N PRO A 113 -16.98 -9.18 0.19
CA PRO A 113 -16.52 -10.33 0.97
C PRO A 113 -15.00 -10.59 0.95
N SER A 114 -14.32 -10.28 -0.16
CA SER A 114 -12.87 -10.44 -0.34
C SER A 114 -12.22 -9.12 -0.81
N PRO A 115 -12.16 -8.09 0.06
CA PRO A 115 -11.88 -6.72 -0.35
C PRO A 115 -10.48 -6.51 -0.93
N ALA A 116 -9.47 -7.26 -0.49
CA ALA A 116 -8.11 -7.12 -1.01
C ALA A 116 -7.94 -7.71 -2.41
N LYS A 117 -8.73 -8.73 -2.76
CA LYS A 117 -8.71 -9.40 -4.07
C LYS A 117 -9.72 -8.81 -5.06
N SER A 118 -10.58 -7.90 -4.61
CA SER A 118 -11.58 -7.26 -5.46
C SER A 118 -10.94 -6.31 -6.48
N PRO A 119 -11.37 -6.31 -7.76
CA PRO A 119 -10.93 -5.30 -8.72
C PRO A 119 -11.37 -3.88 -8.32
N THR A 120 -12.38 -3.75 -7.46
CA THR A 120 -12.86 -2.46 -6.94
C THR A 120 -11.91 -1.82 -5.93
N ILE A 121 -10.77 -2.44 -5.61
CA ILE A 121 -9.70 -1.79 -4.85
C ILE A 121 -8.83 -0.88 -5.73
N TYR A 122 -8.75 -1.16 -7.03
CA TYR A 122 -7.92 -0.40 -7.98
C TYR A 122 -8.59 0.92 -8.35
N GLY A 123 -7.81 1.99 -8.49
CA GLY A 123 -8.35 3.32 -8.76
C GLY A 123 -7.51 4.47 -8.20
N LYS A 124 -8.09 5.67 -8.31
CA LYS A 124 -7.63 6.88 -7.65
C LYS A 124 -8.46 7.08 -6.38
N TRP A 125 -7.79 7.28 -5.27
CA TRP A 125 -8.39 7.33 -3.95
C TRP A 125 -7.90 8.57 -3.21
N LYS A 126 -8.79 9.49 -2.89
CA LYS A 126 -8.51 10.66 -2.07
C LYS A 126 -8.57 10.28 -0.60
N LEU A 127 -7.57 10.67 0.20
CA LEU A 127 -7.63 10.52 1.64
C LEU A 127 -8.65 11.51 2.23
N LEU A 128 -9.65 11.00 2.93
CA LEU A 128 -10.63 11.80 3.68
C LEU A 128 -10.20 12.01 5.12
N TRP A 129 -9.68 10.96 5.75
CA TRP A 129 -9.30 10.96 7.15
C TRP A 129 -8.21 9.92 7.42
N ALA A 130 -7.35 10.22 8.38
CA ALA A 130 -6.38 9.29 8.95
C ALA A 130 -6.37 9.45 10.46
N SER A 131 -6.20 8.34 11.19
CA SER A 131 -6.09 8.35 12.64
C SER A 131 -4.84 9.10 13.10
N SER A 132 -4.85 9.61 14.34
CA SER A 132 -3.75 10.42 14.89
C SER A 132 -2.41 9.69 15.01
N ASN A 133 -2.42 8.35 15.04
CA ASN A 133 -1.24 7.50 15.00
C ASN A 133 -0.72 7.23 13.56
N ALA A 134 -1.40 7.73 12.52
CA ALA A 134 -0.91 7.67 11.15
C ALA A 134 0.31 8.58 10.97
N GLU A 135 1.49 7.98 11.19
CA GLU A 135 2.76 8.67 11.31
C GLU A 135 3.22 9.36 10.00
N VAL A 136 2.61 9.05 8.85
CA VAL A 136 2.92 9.69 7.56
C VAL A 136 2.84 11.22 7.66
N SER A 137 1.91 11.74 8.46
CA SER A 137 1.79 13.17 8.74
C SER A 137 2.95 13.75 9.56
N ARG A 138 3.53 12.97 10.49
CA ARG A 138 4.68 13.37 11.33
C ARG A 138 6.01 13.22 10.60
N VAL A 139 6.20 12.12 9.86
CA VAL A 139 7.44 11.81 9.13
C VAL A 139 7.72 12.86 8.07
N LEU A 140 6.69 13.34 7.38
CA LEU A 140 6.87 14.32 6.32
C LEU A 140 6.95 15.77 6.82
N LYS A 141 6.64 16.04 8.10
CA LYS A 141 6.62 17.38 8.73
C LYS A 141 6.04 18.47 7.82
N LEU A 142 5.03 18.13 7.01
CA LEU A 142 4.58 19.04 5.97
C LEU A 142 3.75 20.15 6.61
N PRO A 143 4.18 21.42 6.52
CA PRO A 143 3.27 22.52 6.78
C PRO A 143 2.28 22.55 5.61
N ILE A 144 1.00 22.84 5.86
CA ILE A 144 -0.11 22.95 4.88
C ILE A 144 -0.92 21.66 4.76
N PRO A 145 -2.27 21.72 4.63
CA PRO A 145 -3.11 20.54 4.36
C PRO A 145 -2.71 19.90 3.02
N ALA A 146 -1.79 18.95 3.09
CA ALA A 146 -1.35 18.19 1.94
C ALA A 146 -2.50 17.30 1.49
N LYS A 147 -2.88 17.40 0.21
CA LYS A 147 -3.86 16.49 -0.38
C LYS A 147 -3.13 15.20 -0.70
N SER A 148 -3.56 14.11 -0.07
CA SER A 148 -3.02 12.78 -0.32
C SER A 148 -3.96 12.01 -1.26
N THR A 149 -3.42 11.54 -2.37
CA THR A 149 -4.14 10.69 -3.33
C THR A 149 -3.38 9.39 -3.51
N GLN A 150 -4.02 8.27 -3.19
CA GLN A 150 -3.50 6.95 -3.46
C GLN A 150 -3.94 6.47 -4.85
N LEU A 151 -2.99 5.91 -5.59
CA LEU A 151 -3.12 5.32 -6.90
C LEU A 151 -2.86 3.83 -6.78
N LEU A 152 -3.81 3.00 -7.19
CA LEU A 152 -3.69 1.54 -7.13
C LEU A 152 -4.04 0.93 -8.48
N GLY A 153 -3.18 0.01 -8.94
CA GLY A 153 -3.40 -0.74 -10.18
C GLY A 153 -2.65 -0.18 -11.39
N LYS A 154 -2.49 -1.04 -12.38
CA LYS A 154 -1.65 -0.86 -13.57
C LYS A 154 -1.86 0.47 -14.30
N ASP A 155 -3.12 0.89 -14.42
CA ASP A 155 -3.51 2.10 -15.16
C ASP A 155 -2.90 3.39 -14.58
N PHE A 156 -2.44 3.36 -13.32
CA PHE A 156 -1.92 4.55 -12.64
C PHE A 156 -0.43 4.46 -12.30
N VAL A 157 0.11 3.25 -12.16
CA VAL A 157 1.50 3.04 -11.72
C VAL A 157 2.36 2.24 -12.71
N GLY A 158 1.80 1.80 -13.84
CA GLY A 158 2.52 1.16 -14.94
C GLY A 158 2.65 -0.36 -14.81
N ASP A 159 2.82 -0.87 -13.58
CA ASP A 159 2.94 -2.30 -13.31
C ASP A 159 1.76 -2.81 -12.46
N GLU A 160 1.35 -4.05 -12.70
CA GLU A 160 0.43 -4.77 -11.81
C GLU A 160 1.10 -5.02 -10.46
N GLY A 161 0.33 -4.96 -9.37
CA GLY A 161 0.87 -5.16 -8.02
C GLY A 161 1.67 -3.98 -7.47
N ARG A 162 1.49 -2.78 -8.03
CA ARG A 162 2.08 -1.54 -7.51
C ARG A 162 1.02 -0.57 -7.03
N GLY A 163 1.45 0.27 -6.10
CA GLY A 163 0.69 1.42 -5.61
C GLY A 163 1.57 2.67 -5.57
N ALA A 164 0.94 3.84 -5.58
CA ALA A 164 1.62 5.10 -5.31
C ALA A 164 0.76 6.02 -4.46
N ASN A 165 1.38 6.71 -3.51
CA ASN A 165 0.77 7.83 -2.82
C ASN A 165 1.33 9.13 -3.41
N LEU A 166 0.44 10.03 -3.81
CA LEU A 166 0.74 11.38 -4.26
C LEU A 166 0.41 12.34 -3.13
N ILE A 167 1.39 13.16 -2.76
CA ILE A 167 1.25 14.18 -1.73
C ILE A 167 1.47 15.52 -2.41
N ASP A 168 0.38 16.25 -2.60
CA ASP A 168 0.40 17.59 -3.17
C ASP A 168 0.75 18.63 -2.10
N ILE A 169 1.89 19.29 -2.29
CA ILE A 169 2.43 20.36 -1.46
C ILE A 169 2.40 21.65 -2.29
N GLY A 170 1.58 22.61 -1.84
CA GLY A 170 1.49 23.92 -2.50
C GLY A 170 0.67 23.93 -3.79
N ASN A 171 -0.51 23.28 -3.78
CA ASN A 171 -1.51 23.34 -4.85
C ASN A 171 -0.98 22.96 -6.25
N GLY A 172 -0.19 21.91 -6.32
CA GLY A 172 0.37 21.33 -7.54
C GLY A 172 1.78 21.82 -7.88
N THR A 173 2.32 22.78 -7.12
CA THR A 173 3.69 23.28 -7.33
C THR A 173 4.72 22.18 -7.07
N VAL A 174 4.53 21.42 -6.00
CA VAL A 174 5.37 20.29 -5.62
C VAL A 174 4.46 19.08 -5.35
N VAL A 175 4.63 18.01 -6.11
CA VAL A 175 3.95 16.74 -5.84
C VAL A 175 4.99 15.69 -5.49
N VAL A 176 4.95 15.18 -4.26
CA VAL A 176 5.79 14.06 -3.86
C VAL A 176 5.05 12.77 -4.18
N ARG A 177 5.67 11.92 -4.99
CA ARG A 177 5.18 10.58 -5.34
C ARG A 177 6.01 9.54 -4.62
N LEU A 178 5.35 8.79 -3.75
CA LEU A 178 5.90 7.60 -3.12
C LEU A 178 5.25 6.37 -3.76
N SER A 179 6.01 5.55 -4.47
CA SER A 179 5.51 4.29 -5.04
C SER A 179 6.11 3.08 -4.35
N SER A 180 5.36 1.98 -4.32
CA SER A 180 5.75 0.74 -3.65
C SER A 180 5.11 -0.47 -4.35
N ALA A 181 5.52 -1.68 -3.96
CA ALA A 181 4.69 -2.85 -4.19
C ALA A 181 3.39 -2.72 -3.37
N ALA A 182 2.28 -3.17 -3.95
CA ALA A 182 0.96 -3.21 -3.35
C ALA A 182 0.22 -4.43 -3.92
N VAL A 183 0.31 -5.56 -3.22
CA VAL A 183 -0.22 -6.85 -3.69
C VAL A 183 -1.19 -7.44 -2.67
N PRO A 184 -2.27 -8.12 -3.08
CA PRO A 184 -3.10 -8.88 -2.15
C PRO A 184 -2.28 -9.97 -1.47
N ASP A 185 -2.57 -10.28 -0.21
CA ASP A 185 -2.02 -11.46 0.45
C ASP A 185 -2.66 -12.72 -0.16
N GLU A 186 -1.82 -13.70 -0.50
CA GLU A 186 -2.29 -14.97 -1.05
C GLU A 186 -3.14 -15.74 -0.02
N LYS A 187 -2.79 -15.61 1.28
CA LYS A 187 -3.37 -16.37 2.38
C LYS A 187 -4.57 -15.69 3.05
N ASP A 188 -4.77 -14.40 2.79
CA ASP A 188 -5.81 -13.59 3.43
C ASP A 188 -6.47 -12.64 2.42
N ASP A 189 -7.74 -12.90 2.13
CA ASP A 189 -8.59 -12.16 1.20
C ASP A 189 -8.89 -10.71 1.64
N THR A 190 -8.54 -10.36 2.87
CA THR A 190 -8.75 -9.03 3.45
C THR A 190 -7.47 -8.20 3.50
N THR A 191 -6.30 -8.80 3.27
CA THR A 191 -5.02 -8.13 3.47
C THR A 191 -4.37 -7.70 2.16
N VAL A 192 -3.88 -6.46 2.12
CA VAL A 192 -2.96 -5.94 1.09
C VAL A 192 -1.59 -5.74 1.71
N LEU A 193 -0.56 -6.28 1.06
CA LEU A 193 0.84 -6.12 1.42
C LEU A 193 1.40 -4.90 0.69
N ILE A 194 1.88 -3.92 1.44
CA ILE A 194 2.53 -2.72 0.90
C ILE A 194 3.97 -2.70 1.39
N GLY A 195 4.91 -2.81 0.47
CA GLY A 195 6.31 -3.03 0.82
C GLY A 195 7.29 -2.64 -0.29
N PRO A 196 8.59 -2.90 -0.08
CA PRO A 196 9.62 -2.55 -1.05
C PRO A 196 9.42 -3.23 -2.42
N PRO A 197 10.03 -2.70 -3.49
CA PRO A 197 10.88 -1.51 -3.49
C PRO A 197 10.07 -0.21 -3.40
N PHE A 198 10.47 0.69 -2.50
CA PHE A 198 9.91 2.04 -2.40
C PHE A 198 10.68 3.00 -3.30
N TYR A 199 9.97 3.82 -4.07
CA TYR A 199 10.58 4.89 -4.87
C TYR A 199 9.95 6.23 -4.53
N LEU A 200 10.82 7.23 -4.31
CA LEU A 200 10.41 8.59 -3.97
C LEU A 200 10.84 9.54 -5.08
N GLU A 201 9.86 10.26 -5.63
CA GLU A 201 10.03 11.22 -6.72
C GLU A 201 9.34 12.53 -6.32
N ALA A 202 9.98 13.67 -6.54
CA ALA A 202 9.34 14.99 -6.48
C ALA A 202 9.03 15.46 -7.90
N LYS A 203 7.79 15.86 -8.15
CA LYS A 203 7.41 16.60 -9.34
C LYS A 203 7.39 18.09 -9.01
N VAL A 204 8.31 18.86 -9.57
CA VAL A 204 8.42 20.31 -9.36
C VAL A 204 8.26 20.99 -10.72
N ALA A 205 7.25 21.84 -10.87
CA ALA A 205 6.97 22.57 -12.11
C ALA A 205 6.95 21.68 -13.39
N GLY A 206 6.48 20.44 -13.26
CA GLY A 206 6.41 19.48 -14.37
C GLY A 206 7.61 18.54 -14.51
N PHE A 207 8.73 18.80 -13.84
CA PHE A 207 9.92 17.96 -13.87
C PHE A 207 9.88 16.90 -12.77
N ASN A 208 10.21 15.64 -13.12
CA ASN A 208 10.34 14.56 -12.14
C ASN A 208 11.79 14.48 -11.66
N ILE A 209 11.99 14.66 -10.36
CA ILE A 209 13.28 14.62 -9.67
C ILE A 209 13.26 13.40 -8.74
N PRO A 210 14.05 12.35 -8.99
CA PRO A 210 14.20 11.25 -8.04
C PRO A 210 14.89 11.79 -6.77
N ILE A 211 14.30 11.52 -5.60
CA ILE A 211 14.84 11.98 -4.30
C ILE A 211 15.74 10.91 -3.66
N GLN A 212 15.75 9.69 -4.20
CA GLN A 212 16.57 8.59 -3.71
C GLN A 212 17.95 8.54 -4.37
N ASP A 213 19.00 8.39 -3.56
CA ASP A 213 20.35 8.12 -4.02
C ASP A 213 20.40 6.78 -4.76
N THR A 214 20.72 6.84 -6.06
CA THR A 214 21.21 5.70 -6.83
C THR A 214 22.56 5.27 -6.28
N GLN A 215 22.66 4.05 -5.75
CA GLN A 215 23.96 3.49 -5.40
C GLN A 215 24.82 3.29 -6.66
N PRO A 216 26.16 3.32 -6.52
CA PRO A 216 27.07 2.86 -7.58
C PRO A 216 26.75 1.39 -7.88
N GLY A 217 26.20 1.11 -9.07
CA GLY A 217 25.64 -0.20 -9.44
C GLY A 217 24.16 -0.17 -9.86
N GLY A 218 23.51 0.99 -9.81
CA GLY A 218 22.16 1.20 -10.38
C GLY A 218 21.00 0.82 -9.45
N GLY A 219 21.28 0.25 -8.28
CA GLY A 219 20.26 -0.01 -7.26
C GLY A 219 19.89 1.26 -6.50
N ARG A 220 18.58 1.57 -6.39
CA ARG A 220 18.08 2.67 -5.55
C ARG A 220 17.96 2.18 -4.10
N LYS A 221 18.60 2.86 -3.13
CA LYS A 221 18.45 2.54 -1.71
C LYS A 221 17.11 3.11 -1.21
N SER A 222 16.27 2.26 -0.63
CA SER A 222 15.00 2.72 -0.05
C SER A 222 15.25 3.70 1.11
N ILE A 223 14.62 4.88 1.06
CA ILE A 223 14.61 5.87 2.16
C ILE A 223 13.63 5.46 3.26
N LEU A 224 12.59 4.70 2.90
CA LEU A 224 11.63 4.12 3.84
C LEU A 224 12.11 2.73 4.23
N GLY A 225 11.77 2.26 5.43
CA GLY A 225 12.18 0.94 5.94
C GLY A 225 12.00 -0.18 4.90
N ASN A 226 12.78 -1.26 5.02
CA ASN A 226 12.65 -2.41 4.11
C ASN A 226 11.51 -3.36 4.52
N GLU A 227 10.59 -2.88 5.36
CA GLU A 227 9.55 -3.70 5.97
C GLU A 227 8.30 -3.70 5.10
N ILE A 228 7.64 -4.86 5.07
CA ILE A 228 6.33 -5.02 4.44
C ILE A 228 5.28 -4.67 5.49
N ASN A 229 4.38 -3.76 5.14
CA ASN A 229 3.24 -3.38 5.94
C ASN A 229 2.00 -4.14 5.48
N TYR A 230 1.23 -4.65 6.43
CA TYR A 230 0.04 -5.45 6.20
C TYR A 230 -1.19 -4.58 6.46
N PHE A 231 -1.91 -4.26 5.38
CA PHE A 231 -3.10 -3.43 5.39
C PHE A 231 -4.35 -4.29 5.30
N ARG A 232 -5.05 -4.46 6.42
CA ARG A 232 -6.38 -5.07 6.44
C ARG A 232 -7.39 -4.09 5.83
N GLN A 233 -8.11 -4.52 4.82
CA GLN A 233 -9.21 -3.78 4.21
C GLN A 233 -10.48 -4.06 5.02
N LEU A 234 -10.89 -3.10 5.86
CA LEU A 234 -12.04 -3.24 6.75
C LEU A 234 -13.37 -3.05 6.00
N TYR A 235 -13.36 -2.20 4.98
CA TYR A 235 -14.54 -1.87 4.18
C TYR A 235 -14.10 -1.45 2.78
N VAL A 236 -14.79 -1.93 1.75
CA VAL A 236 -14.62 -1.50 0.36
C VAL A 236 -15.99 -1.46 -0.30
N GLU A 237 -16.42 -0.30 -0.78
CA GLU A 237 -17.58 -0.19 -1.67
C GLU A 237 -17.28 -0.82 -3.04
N ASN A 238 -18.28 -1.51 -3.60
CA ASN A 238 -18.12 -2.33 -4.80
C ASN A 238 -18.78 -1.72 -6.04
N SER A 239 -19.19 -0.45 -6.01
CA SER A 239 -19.90 0.17 -7.14
C SER A 239 -18.95 0.54 -8.29
N GLY A 240 -17.68 0.78 -8.00
CA GLY A 240 -16.64 1.21 -8.93
C GLY A 240 -16.71 2.71 -9.28
N LYS A 241 -17.56 3.50 -8.60
CA LYS A 241 -17.89 4.89 -8.98
C LYS A 241 -17.24 5.92 -8.04
N PRO A 242 -17.01 7.15 -8.51
CA PRO A 242 -16.59 8.24 -7.63
C PRO A 242 -17.51 8.37 -6.42
N GLY A 243 -16.93 8.58 -5.23
CA GLY A 243 -17.63 8.57 -3.96
C GLY A 243 -17.60 7.22 -3.22
N ASP A 244 -17.16 6.13 -3.86
CA ASP A 244 -16.96 4.85 -3.17
C ASP A 244 -15.98 5.01 -2.00
N LEU A 245 -16.30 4.42 -0.85
CA LEU A 245 -15.44 4.43 0.32
C LEU A 245 -14.58 3.18 0.44
N ARG A 246 -13.38 3.36 0.98
CA ARG A 246 -12.49 2.29 1.42
C ARG A 246 -11.85 2.62 2.76
N VAL A 247 -11.81 1.64 3.64
CA VAL A 247 -11.20 1.73 4.96
C VAL A 247 -10.09 0.69 5.06
N SER A 248 -8.90 1.13 5.45
CA SER A 248 -7.74 0.26 5.62
C SER A 248 -7.09 0.47 6.99
N GLU A 249 -6.62 -0.61 7.62
CA GLU A 249 -5.87 -0.60 8.88
C GLU A 249 -4.51 -1.28 8.71
N VAL A 250 -3.44 -0.67 9.20
CA VAL A 250 -2.12 -1.31 9.29
C VAL A 250 -2.06 -2.15 10.55
N TYR A 251 -2.08 -3.48 10.44
CA TYR A 251 -2.07 -4.35 11.64
C TYR A 251 -0.73 -5.02 11.91
N ALA A 252 0.17 -5.09 10.93
CA ALA A 252 1.52 -5.63 11.06
C ALA A 252 2.50 -4.93 10.11
N GLY A 253 3.80 -5.04 10.40
CA GLY A 253 4.88 -4.33 9.70
C GLY A 253 5.56 -3.32 10.62
N ASP A 254 5.85 -2.14 10.08
CA ASP A 254 6.57 -1.07 10.76
C ASP A 254 5.81 -0.63 12.04
N PRO A 255 6.44 -0.74 13.22
CA PRO A 255 5.82 -0.37 14.50
C PRO A 255 5.30 1.06 14.54
N ALA A 256 5.90 1.96 13.76
CA ALA A 256 5.59 3.38 13.79
C ALA A 256 4.25 3.72 13.12
N VAL A 257 3.81 2.88 12.17
CA VAL A 257 2.51 3.02 11.48
C VAL A 257 1.50 1.96 11.89
N LYS A 258 1.88 0.98 12.72
CA LYS A 258 0.95 -0.05 13.21
C LYS A 258 -0.22 0.57 14.00
N GLY A 259 -1.41 0.09 13.70
CA GLY A 259 -2.70 0.59 14.21
C GLY A 259 -3.24 1.81 13.46
N SER A 260 -2.54 2.30 12.43
CA SER A 260 -3.05 3.43 11.63
C SER A 260 -4.25 3.01 10.81
N ILE A 261 -5.30 3.83 10.81
CA ILE A 261 -6.52 3.63 10.04
C ILE A 261 -6.64 4.78 9.04
N PHE A 262 -7.01 4.43 7.80
CA PHE A 262 -7.17 5.37 6.71
C PHE A 262 -8.55 5.22 6.07
N VAL A 263 -9.23 6.34 5.85
CA VAL A 263 -10.49 6.41 5.12
C VAL A 263 -10.24 7.13 3.81
N HIS A 264 -10.53 6.44 2.71
CA HIS A 264 -10.37 6.94 1.37
C HIS A 264 -11.70 6.99 0.62
N GLU A 265 -11.81 7.94 -0.29
CA GLU A 265 -12.92 8.09 -1.23
C GLU A 265 -12.39 7.96 -2.67
N ARG A 266 -13.08 7.18 -3.50
CA ARG A 266 -12.76 7.03 -4.92
C ARG A 266 -13.01 8.34 -5.66
N MET A 267 -12.05 8.73 -6.51
CA MET A 267 -12.13 9.91 -7.38
C MET A 267 -12.62 9.57 -8.78
#